data_AF-A0A6J4P171-F1
#
_entry.id   AF-A0A6J4P171-F1
#
_cell.length_a   1.000
_cell.length_b   1.000
_cell.length_c   1.000
_cell.angle_alpha   90.00
_cell.angle_beta   90.00
_cell.angle_gamma   90.00
#
_symmetry.space_group_name_H-M   'P 1'
#
loop_
_entity.id
_entity.type
_entity.pdbx_description
1 polymer ?
#
loop_
_entity_poly.entity_id
_entity_poly.type
_entity_poly.pdbx_seq_one_letter_code
_entity_poly.pdbx_strand_id
1 'polypeptide(L)'
;MIHEGLPTQLPDIDPDETQEWLDSFDAMLENRGRDRARYVMLRLLERAREKQVGVPALRSTDYINTIPPEREPWFPGDEDIERRIRAFIRWNAAVMVSSANRKGLEVGGHIATYQSAASLYEVGFNHFFRGKDHPGGGDQVYIQGHGSPGIYSRAFLEGRLTEEQLYRFRQE
;
A
#
# COMPACT_ATOMS: atom_id res chain seq x y z
N MET A 1 6.61 32.35 14.34
CA MET A 1 5.99 31.33 13.45
C MET A 1 6.71 30.03 13.76
N ILE A 2 6.02 29.00 14.27
CA ILE A 2 6.67 27.73 14.62
C ILE A 2 6.99 27.01 13.31
N HIS A 3 8.27 26.97 12.94
CA HIS A 3 8.74 26.15 11.84
C HIS A 3 9.15 24.78 12.39
N GLU A 4 8.55 23.72 11.84
CA GLU A 4 8.97 22.32 12.07
C GLU A 4 8.94 21.82 13.54
N GLY A 5 8.04 22.38 14.37
CA GLY A 5 7.79 21.87 15.72
C GLY A 5 8.88 22.19 16.75
N LEU A 6 9.85 23.05 16.40
CA LEU A 6 10.83 23.57 17.34
C LEU A 6 10.41 24.97 17.82
N PRO A 7 10.21 25.19 19.13
CA PRO A 7 9.97 26.51 19.70
C PRO A 7 11.29 27.29 19.80
N THR A 8 11.98 27.51 18.68
CA THR A 8 13.32 28.14 18.69
C THR A 8 13.28 29.68 18.62
N GLN A 9 12.10 30.29 18.55
CA GLN A 9 11.95 31.76 18.41
C GLN A 9 10.97 32.42 19.39
N LEU A 10 10.39 31.68 20.32
CA LEU A 10 9.51 32.23 21.36
C LEU A 10 10.17 32.03 22.73
N PRO A 11 10.29 33.06 23.57
CA PRO A 11 10.72 32.87 24.94
C PRO A 11 9.69 32.00 25.66
N ASP A 12 10.18 30.99 26.39
CA ASP A 12 9.34 30.23 27.31
C ASP A 12 8.83 31.18 28.39
N ILE A 13 7.52 31.35 28.46
CA ILE A 13 6.87 32.31 29.34
C ILE A 13 6.75 31.77 30.77
N ASP A 14 6.85 30.45 30.95
CA ASP A 14 6.82 29.77 32.24
C ASP A 14 7.70 28.50 32.20
N PRO A 15 9.02 28.65 32.39
CA PRO A 15 9.95 27.53 32.34
C PRO A 15 9.71 26.47 33.42
N ASP A 16 9.15 26.86 34.57
CA ASP A 16 8.86 25.94 35.67
C ASP A 16 7.70 25.02 35.27
N GLU A 17 6.61 25.56 34.69
CA GLU A 17 5.52 24.75 34.14
C GLU A 17 6.04 23.79 33.04
N THR A 18 6.84 24.30 32.09
CA THR A 18 7.42 23.46 31.03
C THR A 18 8.24 22.30 31.62
N GLN A 19 9.05 22.58 32.65
CA GLN A 19 9.85 21.55 33.32
C GLN A 19 8.98 20.52 34.04
N GLU A 20 7.91 20.92 34.72
CA GLU A 20 6.98 19.99 35.37
C GLU A 20 6.34 19.00 34.39
N TRP A 21 5.98 19.45 33.18
CA TRP A 21 5.45 18.58 32.13
C TRP A 21 6.51 17.60 31.60
N LEU A 22 7.76 18.04 31.44
CA LEU A 22 8.87 17.18 31.03
C LEU A 22 9.19 16.13 32.10
N ASP A 23 9.27 16.54 33.37
CA ASP A 23 9.50 15.64 34.50
C ASP A 23 8.37 14.61 34.63
N SER A 24 7.12 15.03 34.40
CA SER A 24 5.96 14.13 34.38
C SER A 24 6.03 13.09 33.25
N PHE A 25 6.54 13.50 32.08
CA PHE A 25 6.76 12.59 30.96
C PHE A 25 7.88 11.59 31.26
N ASP A 26 9.01 12.05 31.79
CA ASP A 26 10.16 11.22 32.15
C ASP A 26 9.80 10.23 33.25
N ALA A 27 9.12 10.68 34.30
CA ALA A 27 8.61 9.81 35.35
C ALA A 27 7.65 8.73 34.81
N MET A 28 6.83 9.06 33.81
CA MET A 28 5.95 8.09 33.16
C MET A 28 6.74 7.08 32.35
N LEU A 29 7.76 7.53 31.63
CA LEU A 29 8.65 6.69 30.85
C LEU A 29 9.41 5.69 31.73
N GLU A 30 9.94 6.16 32.86
CA GLU A 30 10.69 5.34 33.83
C GLU A 30 9.79 4.34 34.57
N ASN A 31 8.65 4.79 35.09
CA ASN A 31 7.82 3.97 35.97
C ASN A 31 6.80 3.10 35.23
N ARG A 32 6.38 3.50 34.02
CA ARG A 32 5.28 2.85 33.27
C ARG A 32 5.66 2.43 31.85
N GLY A 33 6.87 2.74 31.41
CA GLY A 33 7.43 2.29 30.14
C GLY A 33 7.01 3.09 28.92
N ARG A 34 7.70 2.79 27.80
CA ARG A 34 7.59 3.50 26.51
C ARG A 34 6.18 3.50 25.92
N ASP A 35 5.46 2.39 26.01
CA ASP A 35 4.13 2.26 25.42
C ASP A 35 3.13 3.20 26.08
N ARG A 36 3.20 3.34 27.41
CA ARG A 36 2.33 4.25 28.15
C ARG A 36 2.65 5.71 27.81
N ALA A 37 3.92 6.08 27.78
CA ALA A 37 4.37 7.41 27.41
C ALA A 37 3.92 7.79 25.98
N ARG A 38 4.11 6.87 25.01
CA ARG A 38 3.63 7.02 23.62
C ARG A 38 2.12 7.23 23.57
N TYR A 39 1.35 6.41 24.27
CA TYR A 39 -0.11 6.53 24.31
C TYR A 39 -0.56 7.91 24.78
N VAL A 40 0.02 8.42 25.88
CA VAL A 40 -0.34 9.75 26.42
C VAL A 40 0.04 10.86 25.44
N MET A 41 1.23 10.82 24.85
CA MET A 41 1.63 11.77 23.82
C MET A 41 0.65 11.80 22.64
N LEU A 42 0.25 10.64 22.12
CA LEU A 42 -0.70 10.55 21.01
C LEU A 42 -2.05 11.14 21.37
N ARG A 43 -2.54 10.92 22.60
CA ARG A 43 -3.80 11.52 23.11
C ARG A 43 -3.69 13.04 23.26
N LEU A 44 -2.56 13.57 23.71
CA LEU A 44 -2.32 15.01 23.78
C LEU A 44 -2.29 15.64 22.39
N LEU A 45 -1.65 14.98 21.42
CA LEU A 45 -1.63 15.44 20.02
C LEU A 45 -3.03 15.41 19.38
N GLU A 46 -3.82 14.36 19.63
CA GLU A 46 -5.22 14.27 19.19
C GLU A 46 -6.04 15.44 19.74
N ARG A 47 -5.95 15.69 21.05
CA ARG A 47 -6.62 16.81 21.72
C ARG A 47 -6.16 18.17 21.20
N ALA A 48 -4.87 18.36 20.95
CA ALA A 48 -4.32 19.59 20.39
C ALA A 48 -4.88 19.88 18.98
N ARG A 49 -5.11 18.84 18.16
CA ARG A 49 -5.79 18.97 16.85
C ARG A 49 -7.26 19.38 17.01
N GLU A 50 -8.01 18.73 17.90
CA GLU A 50 -9.40 19.10 18.20
C GLU A 50 -9.53 20.57 18.62
N LYS A 51 -8.52 21.09 19.32
CA LYS A 51 -8.47 22.46 19.84
C LYS A 51 -7.72 23.45 18.93
N GLN A 52 -7.30 23.04 17.73
CA GLN A 52 -6.63 23.89 16.75
C GLN A 52 -5.37 24.60 17.28
N VAL A 53 -4.61 23.93 18.16
CA VAL A 53 -3.39 24.47 18.79
C VAL A 53 -2.23 24.65 17.77
N GLY A 54 -2.35 24.09 16.56
CA GLY A 54 -1.42 24.34 15.46
C GLY A 54 -0.12 23.51 15.51
N VAL A 55 -0.14 22.34 16.15
CA VAL A 55 1.02 21.43 16.18
C VAL A 55 1.17 20.70 14.84
N PRO A 56 2.38 20.65 14.23
CA PRO A 56 2.62 19.86 13.02
C PRO A 56 2.20 18.40 13.23
N ALA A 57 1.47 17.84 12.27
CA ALA A 57 1.10 16.43 12.33
C ALA A 57 2.37 15.56 12.31
N LEU A 58 2.43 14.55 13.19
CA LEU A 58 3.31 13.41 12.96
C LEU A 58 2.98 12.86 11.57
N ARG A 59 3.94 12.96 10.65
CA ARG A 59 3.76 12.54 9.25
C ARG A 59 3.79 11.02 9.09
N SER A 60 4.06 10.29 10.17
CA SER A 60 4.09 8.84 10.21
C SER A 60 3.04 8.29 11.18
N THR A 61 2.37 7.24 10.74
CA THR A 61 1.68 6.30 11.61
C THR A 61 2.65 5.20 12.04
N ASP A 62 2.22 4.37 12.99
CA ASP A 62 2.96 3.18 13.39
C ASP A 62 3.18 2.25 12.18
N TYR A 63 4.29 1.50 12.16
CA TYR A 63 4.61 0.54 11.10
C TYR A 63 3.81 -0.76 11.28
N ILE A 64 2.49 -0.61 11.26
CA ILE A 64 1.45 -1.65 11.39
C ILE A 64 0.33 -1.37 10.38
N ASN A 65 -0.60 -2.32 10.23
CA ASN A 65 -1.76 -2.13 9.36
C ASN A 65 -2.68 -1.02 9.89
N THR A 66 -3.10 -0.10 9.02
CA THR A 66 -4.05 0.98 9.36
C THR A 66 -5.42 0.46 9.75
N ILE A 67 -5.87 -0.65 9.15
CA ILE A 67 -7.12 -1.33 9.50
C ILE A 67 -6.77 -2.50 10.42
N PRO A 68 -7.20 -2.48 11.69
CA PRO A 68 -6.93 -3.57 12.62
C PRO A 68 -7.85 -4.78 12.38
N PRO A 69 -7.49 -5.99 12.85
CA PRO A 69 -8.26 -7.22 12.60
C PRO A 69 -9.73 -7.15 13.03
N GLU A 70 -10.04 -6.42 14.11
CA GLU A 70 -11.42 -6.29 14.62
C GLU A 70 -12.29 -5.41 13.73
N ARG A 71 -11.68 -4.65 12.81
CA ARG A 71 -12.35 -3.82 11.79
C ARG A 71 -12.17 -4.37 10.38
N GLU A 72 -11.53 -5.52 10.22
CA GLU A 72 -11.34 -6.16 8.93
C GLU A 72 -12.68 -6.75 8.46
N PRO A 73 -13.16 -6.37 7.26
CA PRO A 73 -14.39 -6.94 6.73
C PRO A 73 -14.18 -8.40 6.31
N TRP A 74 -15.28 -9.15 6.25
CA TRP A 74 -15.26 -10.50 5.68
C TRP A 74 -14.80 -10.48 4.22
N PHE A 75 -13.95 -11.43 3.83
CA PHE A 75 -13.50 -11.58 2.45
C PHE A 75 -14.59 -12.23 1.59
N PRO A 76 -15.09 -11.58 0.53
CA PRO A 76 -16.28 -12.05 -0.20
C PRO A 76 -16.02 -13.22 -1.15
N GLY A 77 -14.76 -13.53 -1.47
CA GLY A 77 -14.39 -14.55 -2.46
C GLY A 77 -14.00 -15.91 -1.87
N ASP A 78 -13.71 -16.86 -2.76
CA ASP A 78 -13.09 -18.14 -2.41
C ASP A 78 -11.56 -18.01 -2.54
N GLU A 79 -10.89 -17.95 -1.40
CA GLU A 79 -9.44 -17.72 -1.35
C GLU A 79 -8.63 -18.81 -2.06
N ASP A 80 -9.07 -20.07 -2.04
CA ASP A 80 -8.33 -21.18 -2.63
C ASP A 80 -8.45 -21.17 -4.15
N ILE A 81 -9.65 -20.91 -4.68
CA ILE A 81 -9.87 -20.73 -6.12
C ILE A 81 -9.08 -19.51 -6.62
N GLU A 82 -9.19 -18.37 -5.93
CA GLU A 82 -8.49 -17.15 -6.32
C GLU A 82 -6.96 -17.28 -6.24
N ARG A 83 -6.45 -18.04 -5.27
CA ARG A 83 -5.02 -18.38 -5.18
C ARG A 83 -4.59 -19.24 -6.37
N ARG A 84 -5.41 -20.20 -6.79
CA ARG A 84 -5.11 -21.07 -7.94
C ARG A 84 -5.13 -20.30 -9.27
N ILE A 85 -6.12 -19.44 -9.49
CA ILE A 85 -6.18 -18.56 -10.69
C ILE A 85 -4.94 -17.67 -10.75
N ARG A 86 -4.60 -17.00 -9.64
CA ARG A 86 -3.42 -16.16 -9.52
C ARG A 86 -2.12 -16.92 -9.77
N ALA A 87 -2.03 -18.20 -9.40
CA ALA A 87 -0.87 -19.04 -9.70
C ALA A 87 -0.71 -19.27 -11.21
N PHE A 88 -1.81 -19.54 -11.94
CA PHE A 88 -1.78 -19.64 -13.40
C PHE A 88 -1.36 -18.33 -14.06
N ILE A 89 -1.88 -17.20 -13.57
CA ILE A 89 -1.52 -15.88 -14.10
C ILE A 89 -0.03 -15.60 -13.89
N ARG A 90 0.49 -15.88 -12.69
CA ARG A 90 1.92 -15.75 -12.37
C ARG A 90 2.79 -16.62 -13.26
N TRP A 91 2.38 -17.88 -13.50
CA TRP A 91 3.10 -18.81 -14.35
C TRP A 91 3.17 -18.33 -15.79
N ASN A 92 2.02 -18.04 -16.40
CA ASN A 92 1.93 -17.57 -17.78
C ASN A 92 2.71 -16.27 -17.99
N ALA A 93 2.68 -15.33 -17.04
CA ALA A 93 3.47 -14.10 -17.10
C ALA A 93 4.99 -14.38 -17.08
N ALA A 94 5.45 -15.30 -16.23
CA ALA A 94 6.86 -15.69 -16.15
C ALA A 94 7.32 -16.41 -17.43
N VAL A 95 6.52 -17.35 -17.94
CA VAL A 95 6.81 -18.11 -19.16
C VAL A 95 6.83 -17.19 -20.37
N MET A 96 5.91 -16.23 -20.50
CA MET A 96 5.88 -15.28 -21.60
C MET A 96 7.17 -14.44 -21.64
N VAL A 97 7.58 -13.87 -20.50
CA VAL A 97 8.83 -13.08 -20.42
C VAL A 97 10.05 -13.96 -20.64
N SER A 98 10.11 -15.15 -20.03
CA SER A 98 11.22 -16.09 -20.24
C SER A 98 11.36 -16.50 -21.71
N SER A 99 10.23 -16.77 -22.38
CA SER A 99 10.20 -17.13 -23.81
C SER A 99 10.67 -15.99 -24.69
N ALA A 100 10.28 -14.75 -24.37
CA ALA A 100 10.74 -13.56 -25.07
C ALA A 100 12.25 -13.27 -24.89
N ASN A 101 12.87 -13.83 -23.85
CA ASN A 101 14.30 -13.72 -23.57
C ASN A 101 15.10 -14.96 -23.99
N ARG A 102 14.53 -15.84 -24.82
CA ARG A 102 15.31 -16.91 -25.46
C ARG A 102 16.37 -16.32 -26.40
N LYS A 103 17.47 -17.06 -26.56
CA LYS A 103 18.57 -16.68 -27.46
C LYS A 103 18.05 -16.35 -28.86
N GLY A 104 18.45 -15.19 -29.40
CA GLY A 104 18.05 -14.70 -30.72
C GLY A 104 16.85 -13.76 -30.72
N LEU A 105 16.17 -13.56 -29.58
CA LEU A 105 15.06 -12.62 -29.43
C LEU A 105 15.37 -11.54 -28.40
N GLU A 106 15.56 -11.92 -27.13
CA GLU A 106 16.16 -11.07 -26.09
C GLU A 106 15.52 -9.67 -25.92
N VAL A 107 14.20 -9.58 -26.15
CA VAL A 107 13.44 -8.30 -26.15
C VAL A 107 13.11 -7.79 -24.73
N GLY A 108 13.59 -8.47 -23.69
CA GLY A 108 13.43 -8.07 -22.30
C GLY A 108 12.03 -8.34 -21.71
N GLY A 109 11.74 -7.69 -20.58
CA GLY A 109 10.51 -7.85 -19.81
C GLY A 109 10.77 -7.99 -18.31
N HIS A 110 9.77 -7.66 -17.46
CA HIS A 110 9.91 -7.71 -16.01
C HIS A 110 9.05 -8.82 -15.43
N ILE A 111 9.68 -9.78 -14.74
CA ILE A 111 8.95 -10.82 -14.00
C ILE A 111 8.61 -10.32 -12.59
N ALA A 112 9.61 -9.82 -11.85
CA ALA A 112 9.51 -9.52 -10.43
C ALA A 112 8.40 -8.49 -10.09
N THR A 113 8.24 -7.46 -10.93
CA THR A 113 7.27 -6.38 -10.70
C THR A 113 5.83 -6.90 -10.61
N TYR A 114 5.41 -7.75 -11.54
CA TYR A 114 4.07 -8.32 -11.45
C TYR A 114 3.97 -9.32 -10.30
N GLN A 115 5.03 -10.10 -10.04
CA GLN A 115 5.01 -11.08 -8.95
C GLN A 115 4.82 -10.40 -7.57
N SER A 116 5.38 -9.22 -7.31
CA SER A 116 5.13 -8.52 -6.04
C SER A 116 3.71 -7.95 -5.96
N ALA A 117 3.14 -7.50 -7.08
CA ALA A 117 1.84 -6.83 -7.12
C ALA A 117 0.64 -7.73 -7.46
N ALA A 118 0.84 -9.00 -7.85
CA ALA A 118 -0.25 -9.81 -8.41
C ALA A 118 -1.44 -9.94 -7.46
N SER A 119 -1.20 -10.14 -6.15
CA SER A 119 -2.30 -10.22 -5.17
C SER A 119 -3.17 -8.96 -5.14
N LEU A 120 -2.56 -7.77 -5.26
CA LEU A 120 -3.28 -6.50 -5.28
C LEU A 120 -4.15 -6.38 -6.54
N TYR A 121 -3.58 -6.69 -7.71
CA TYR A 121 -4.35 -6.66 -8.96
C TYR A 121 -5.47 -7.70 -8.97
N GLU A 122 -5.22 -8.91 -8.48
CA GLU A 122 -6.21 -9.99 -8.50
C GLU A 122 -7.41 -9.70 -7.59
N VAL A 123 -7.18 -9.15 -6.39
CA VAL A 123 -8.27 -8.64 -5.55
C VAL A 123 -9.03 -7.53 -6.28
N GLY A 124 -8.30 -6.62 -6.94
CA GLY A 124 -8.89 -5.57 -7.79
C GLY A 124 -9.80 -6.14 -8.88
N PHE A 125 -9.32 -7.09 -9.67
CA PHE A 125 -10.08 -7.70 -10.76
C PHE A 125 -11.29 -8.52 -10.29
N ASN A 126 -11.17 -9.24 -9.18
CA ASN A 126 -12.25 -10.11 -8.71
C ASN A 126 -13.35 -9.32 -7.98
N HIS A 127 -13.00 -8.23 -7.29
CA HIS A 127 -13.91 -7.59 -6.32
C HIS A 127 -14.15 -6.09 -6.51
N PHE A 128 -13.36 -5.40 -7.33
CA PHE A 128 -13.43 -3.93 -7.42
C PHE A 128 -13.59 -3.40 -8.85
N PHE A 129 -12.74 -3.82 -9.78
CA PHE A 129 -12.61 -3.21 -11.10
C PHE A 129 -13.85 -3.42 -11.96
N ARG A 130 -14.43 -2.31 -12.41
CA ARG A 130 -15.62 -2.28 -13.24
C ARG A 130 -15.26 -2.26 -14.72
N GLY A 131 -15.84 -3.18 -15.49
CA GLY A 131 -15.74 -3.20 -16.94
C GLY A 131 -16.47 -2.04 -17.62
N LYS A 132 -16.20 -1.82 -18.91
CA LYS A 132 -16.77 -0.69 -19.69
C LYS A 132 -18.30 -0.69 -19.73
N ASP A 133 -18.91 -1.86 -19.66
CA ASP A 133 -20.36 -2.04 -19.71
C ASP A 133 -21.05 -1.83 -18.34
N HIS A 134 -20.30 -1.48 -17.30
CA HIS A 134 -20.86 -1.20 -15.98
C HIS A 134 -21.76 0.06 -16.02
N PRO A 135 -22.93 0.06 -15.35
CA PRO A 135 -23.76 1.26 -15.23
C PRO A 135 -22.96 2.46 -14.67
N GLY A 136 -22.93 3.56 -15.41
CA GLY A 136 -22.14 4.75 -15.06
C GLY A 136 -20.70 4.79 -15.60
N GLY A 137 -20.28 3.76 -16.36
CA GLY A 137 -18.95 3.66 -16.96
C GLY A 137 -18.00 2.76 -16.18
N GLY A 138 -16.98 2.25 -16.87
CA GLY A 138 -15.93 1.41 -16.28
C GLY A 138 -14.83 2.21 -15.57
N ASP A 139 -14.08 1.53 -14.73
CA ASP A 139 -12.99 2.15 -13.98
C ASP A 139 -11.78 2.47 -14.88
N GLN A 140 -11.14 3.61 -14.61
CA GLN A 140 -9.89 3.99 -15.26
C GLN A 140 -8.70 3.47 -14.45
N VAL A 141 -8.19 2.29 -14.82
CA VAL A 141 -7.09 1.65 -14.10
C VAL A 141 -5.75 2.00 -14.75
N TYR A 142 -4.93 2.79 -14.06
CA TYR A 142 -3.58 3.16 -14.48
C TYR A 142 -2.59 2.05 -14.09
N ILE A 143 -2.55 1.01 -14.92
CA ILE A 143 -1.67 -0.14 -14.70
C ILE A 143 -0.20 0.28 -14.73
N GLN A 144 0.58 -0.22 -13.77
CA GLN A 144 2.04 -0.08 -13.80
C GLN A 144 2.61 -0.76 -15.05
N GLY A 145 3.28 -0.01 -15.93
CA GLY A 145 3.72 -0.51 -17.25
C GLY A 145 4.58 -1.78 -17.18
N HIS A 146 5.47 -1.88 -16.19
CA HIS A 146 6.30 -3.08 -15.98
C HIS A 146 5.51 -4.30 -15.48
N GLY A 147 4.29 -4.10 -14.98
CA GLY A 147 3.36 -5.17 -14.60
C GLY A 147 2.53 -5.72 -15.77
N SER A 148 2.69 -5.18 -16.98
CA SER A 148 1.93 -5.60 -18.18
C SER A 148 1.98 -7.10 -18.49
N PRO A 149 3.06 -7.87 -18.22
CA PRO A 149 3.04 -9.30 -18.46
C PRO A 149 1.93 -10.05 -17.72
N GLY A 150 1.59 -9.61 -16.50
CA GLY A 150 0.49 -10.20 -15.74
C GLY A 150 -0.88 -9.85 -16.29
N ILE A 151 -1.06 -8.66 -16.84
CA ILE A 151 -2.32 -8.25 -17.47
C ILE A 151 -2.59 -9.05 -18.73
N TYR A 152 -1.57 -9.25 -19.59
CA TYR A 152 -1.71 -10.11 -20.76
C TYR A 152 -1.95 -11.57 -20.38
N SER A 153 -1.27 -12.06 -19.35
CA SER A 153 -1.47 -13.39 -18.80
C SER A 153 -2.91 -13.61 -18.31
N ARG A 154 -3.49 -12.64 -17.60
CA ARG A 154 -4.91 -12.70 -17.20
C ARG A 154 -5.84 -12.66 -18.42
N ALA A 155 -5.58 -11.75 -19.36
CA ALA A 155 -6.37 -11.63 -20.59
C ALA A 155 -6.35 -12.94 -21.41
N PHE A 156 -5.24 -13.68 -21.42
CA PHE A 156 -5.15 -15.00 -22.02
C PHE A 156 -6.03 -16.03 -21.30
N LEU A 157 -5.99 -16.09 -19.95
CA LEU A 157 -6.87 -17.00 -19.19
C LEU A 157 -8.36 -16.67 -19.37
N GLU A 158 -8.69 -15.40 -19.60
CA GLU A 158 -10.05 -14.94 -19.92
C GLU A 158 -10.43 -15.17 -21.41
N GLY A 159 -9.53 -15.74 -22.22
CA GLY A 159 -9.76 -16.01 -23.64
C GLY A 159 -9.76 -14.77 -24.54
N ARG A 160 -9.27 -13.62 -24.05
CA ARG A 160 -9.17 -12.36 -24.80
C ARG A 160 -7.90 -12.23 -25.62
N LEU A 161 -6.86 -13.00 -25.28
CA LEU A 161 -5.63 -13.13 -26.05
C LEU A 161 -5.40 -14.60 -26.40
N THR A 162 -4.82 -14.84 -27.56
CA THR A 162 -4.40 -16.17 -27.99
C THR A 162 -2.99 -16.49 -27.49
N GLU A 163 -2.65 -17.77 -27.48
CA GLU A 163 -1.29 -18.23 -27.16
C GLU A 163 -0.24 -17.63 -28.10
N GLU A 164 -0.55 -17.52 -29.40
CA GLU A 164 0.34 -16.91 -30.39
C GLU A 164 0.63 -15.43 -30.07
N GLN A 165 -0.39 -14.68 -29.63
CA GLN A 165 -0.20 -13.29 -29.22
C GLN A 165 0.72 -13.16 -28.00
N LEU A 166 0.63 -14.10 -27.04
CA LEU A 166 1.55 -14.15 -25.89
C LEU A 166 2.97 -14.50 -26.34
N TYR A 167 3.14 -15.44 -27.27
CA TYR A 167 4.46 -15.79 -27.82
C TYR A 167 5.14 -14.64 -28.55
N ARG A 168 4.34 -13.74 -29.14
CA ARG A 168 4.81 -12.50 -29.80
C ARG A 168 4.92 -11.31 -28.86
N PHE A 169 5.00 -11.53 -27.54
CA PHE A 169 5.23 -10.44 -26.59
C PHE A 169 6.43 -9.58 -27.02
N ARG A 170 6.19 -8.26 -27.17
CA ARG A 170 7.13 -7.22 -27.66
C ARG A 170 7.62 -7.41 -29.12
N GLN A 171 6.87 -8.12 -29.93
CA GLN A 171 7.12 -8.33 -31.37
C GLN A 171 5.84 -8.01 -32.14
N GLU A 172 5.52 -6.71 -32.21
CA GLU A 172 4.28 -6.16 -32.79
C GLU A 172 4.35 -5.98 -34.30
#